data_AF-A0A969K9G7-F1
#
_entry.id   AF-A0A969K9G7-F1
#
_cell.length_a   1.000
_cell.length_b   1.000
_cell.length_c   1.000
_cell.angle_alpha   90.00
_cell.angle_beta   90.00
_cell.angle_gamma   90.00
#
_symmetry.space_group_name_H-M   'P 1'
#
loop_
_entity.id
_entity.type
_entity.pdbx_description
1 polymer ?
#
loop_
_entity_poly.entity_id
_entity_poly.type
_entity_poly.pdbx_seq_one_letter_code
_entity_poly.pdbx_strand_id
1 'polypeptide(L)'
;MLDADRGKDPQFQIARCDPLSIASAVLTVARSGLSLGSEIYLIPYKGRLTAQTGYLGEVRRIRESTGGRAIVRCAIIRAGDDFENDFAADIPIRHRRNLEADFQRGAEAREKVGAWACVIESGRWHTPAIMSRAELEQHAEQYSKAPAHLSIWKKDPDSAWLKTVIRRAAKLVRGDLVRDEDEDQKAAELELNERLSRPARPPHGPEAAYEAVAVATAVYDGQEQQEEENT
;
A
#
# COMPACT_ATOMS: atom_id res chain seq x y z
N MET A 1 5.63 -34.59 2.20
CA MET A 1 5.27 -33.75 3.36
C MET A 1 5.89 -32.33 3.32
N LEU A 2 6.68 -31.97 2.28
CA LEU A 2 7.42 -30.69 2.18
C LEU A 2 6.71 -29.56 1.41
N ASP A 3 5.52 -29.79 0.83
CA ASP A 3 4.85 -28.77 -0.01
C ASP A 3 3.76 -27.94 0.70
N ALA A 4 3.28 -28.37 1.86
CA ALA A 4 2.20 -27.66 2.55
C ALA A 4 2.66 -26.32 3.16
N ASP A 5 3.94 -26.19 3.51
CA ASP A 5 4.46 -25.00 4.17
C ASP A 5 5.01 -23.95 3.20
N ARG A 6 5.42 -24.35 1.97
CA ARG A 6 5.78 -23.43 0.88
C ARG A 6 4.63 -22.51 0.49
N GLY A 7 3.39 -22.96 0.67
CA GLY A 7 2.19 -22.15 0.40
C GLY A 7 2.06 -20.89 1.26
N LYS A 8 2.79 -20.78 2.38
CA LYS A 8 2.77 -19.61 3.27
C LYS A 8 3.92 -18.64 3.07
N ASP A 9 4.96 -19.05 2.33
CA ASP A 9 6.10 -18.19 2.04
C ASP A 9 5.67 -17.03 1.13
N PRO A 10 5.86 -15.76 1.56
CA PRO A 10 5.51 -14.59 0.76
C PRO A 10 6.14 -14.60 -0.64
N GLN A 11 7.39 -15.09 -0.77
CA GLN A 11 8.09 -15.12 -2.05
C GLN A 11 7.43 -16.12 -3.01
N PHE A 12 7.01 -17.27 -2.47
CA PHE A 12 6.32 -18.31 -3.23
C PHE A 12 4.91 -17.88 -3.66
N GLN A 13 4.21 -17.09 -2.85
CA GLN A 13 2.89 -16.56 -3.20
C GLN A 13 2.96 -15.51 -4.31
N ILE A 14 3.98 -14.64 -4.28
CA ILE A 14 4.20 -13.64 -5.33
C ILE A 14 4.55 -14.31 -6.67
N ALA A 15 5.40 -15.34 -6.66
CA ALA A 15 5.78 -16.07 -7.87
C ALA A 15 4.60 -16.73 -8.61
N ARG A 16 3.48 -16.97 -7.91
CA ARG A 16 2.25 -17.56 -8.49
C ARG A 16 1.23 -16.50 -8.93
N CYS A 17 1.52 -15.22 -8.74
CA CYS A 17 0.64 -14.16 -9.18
C CYS A 17 0.76 -13.91 -10.68
N ASP A 18 -0.32 -13.40 -11.27
CA ASP A 18 -0.33 -12.98 -12.67
C ASP A 18 0.81 -11.98 -12.98
N PRO A 19 1.66 -12.23 -14.00
CA PRO A 19 2.82 -11.39 -14.29
C PRO A 19 2.49 -9.92 -14.55
N LEU A 20 1.34 -9.64 -15.18
CA LEU A 20 0.90 -8.26 -15.44
C LEU A 20 0.53 -7.56 -14.14
N SER A 21 -0.15 -8.25 -13.22
CA SER A 21 -0.46 -7.72 -11.88
C SER A 21 0.81 -7.43 -11.07
N ILE A 22 1.86 -8.25 -11.20
CA ILE A 22 3.16 -8.00 -10.56
C ILE A 22 3.79 -6.73 -11.11
N ALA A 23 3.87 -6.60 -12.45
CA ALA A 23 4.43 -5.43 -13.11
C ALA A 23 3.66 -4.15 -12.73
N SER A 24 2.33 -4.20 -12.70
CA SER A 24 1.49 -3.08 -12.29
C SER A 24 1.71 -2.70 -10.83
N ALA A 25 1.73 -3.66 -9.90
CA ALA A 25 1.95 -3.37 -8.49
C ALA A 25 3.32 -2.71 -8.24
N VAL A 26 4.37 -3.19 -8.92
CA VAL A 26 5.71 -2.59 -8.84
C VAL A 26 5.73 -1.19 -9.44
N LEU A 27 5.05 -0.98 -10.58
CA LEU A 27 4.93 0.33 -11.20
C LEU A 27 4.21 1.34 -10.30
N THR A 28 3.14 0.91 -9.62
CA THR A 28 2.41 1.72 -8.63
C THR A 28 3.30 2.11 -7.47
N VAL A 29 4.09 1.17 -6.92
CA VAL A 29 5.07 1.47 -5.86
C VAL A 29 6.09 2.51 -6.35
N ALA A 30 6.67 2.31 -7.54
CA ALA A 30 7.66 3.23 -8.10
C ALA A 30 7.09 4.66 -8.31
N ARG A 31 5.84 4.77 -8.78
CA ARG A 31 5.14 6.05 -8.99
C ARG A 31 4.76 6.74 -7.68
N SER A 32 4.49 5.97 -6.63
CA SER A 32 4.03 6.50 -5.37
C SER A 32 5.12 7.28 -4.62
N GLY A 33 6.39 7.01 -4.88
CA GLY A 33 7.52 7.57 -4.12
C GLY A 33 7.59 7.10 -2.67
N LEU A 34 6.74 6.13 -2.28
CA LEU A 34 6.67 5.56 -0.94
C LEU A 34 7.68 4.44 -0.74
N SER A 35 8.14 4.27 0.50
CA SER A 35 9.06 3.21 0.86
C SER A 35 8.35 1.86 0.97
N LEU A 36 8.82 0.87 0.18
CA LEU A 36 8.31 -0.49 0.21
C LEU A 36 8.62 -1.16 1.55
N GLY A 37 7.62 -1.79 2.16
CA GLY A 37 7.72 -2.51 3.44
C GLY A 37 7.51 -1.66 4.69
N SER A 38 7.41 -0.33 4.55
CA SER A 38 7.13 0.58 5.66
C SER A 38 5.93 1.51 5.40
N GLU A 39 5.82 2.03 4.18
CA GLU A 39 4.77 2.98 3.79
C GLU A 39 3.81 2.39 2.76
N ILE A 40 4.30 1.48 1.92
CA ILE A 40 3.51 0.74 0.93
C ILE A 40 3.91 -0.74 0.95
N TYR A 41 2.95 -1.63 0.73
CA TYR A 41 3.12 -3.06 0.84
C TYR A 41 2.61 -3.77 -0.40
N LEU A 42 3.32 -4.80 -0.83
CA LEU A 42 2.88 -5.71 -1.90
C LEU A 42 2.15 -6.88 -1.26
N ILE A 43 0.86 -7.01 -1.55
CA ILE A 43 -0.01 -8.01 -0.94
C ILE A 43 -0.54 -8.93 -2.04
N PRO A 44 -0.16 -10.23 -2.03
CA PRO A 44 -0.73 -11.21 -2.93
C PRO A 44 -2.15 -11.55 -2.49
N TYR A 45 -3.07 -11.52 -3.45
CA TYR A 45 -4.49 -11.78 -3.21
C TYR A 45 -5.12 -12.47 -4.40
N LYS A 46 -5.69 -13.67 -4.19
CA LYS A 46 -6.37 -14.48 -5.21
C LYS A 46 -5.59 -14.60 -6.54
N GLY A 47 -4.27 -14.80 -6.45
CA GLY A 47 -3.41 -14.95 -7.62
C GLY A 47 -3.07 -13.64 -8.34
N ARG A 48 -3.33 -12.48 -7.73
CA ARG A 48 -2.91 -11.16 -8.22
C ARG A 48 -2.09 -10.44 -7.16
N LEU A 49 -1.07 -9.70 -7.59
CA LEU A 49 -0.30 -8.85 -6.68
C LEU A 49 -0.92 -7.45 -6.65
N THR A 50 -1.15 -6.91 -5.45
CA THR A 50 -1.71 -5.56 -5.26
C THR A 50 -0.77 -4.72 -4.42
N ALA A 51 -0.60 -3.44 -4.78
CA ALA A 51 0.12 -2.48 -3.95
C ALA A 51 -0.87 -1.76 -3.03
N GLN A 52 -0.64 -1.82 -1.72
CA GLN A 52 -1.52 -1.20 -0.72
C GLN A 52 -0.71 -0.30 0.21
N THR A 53 -1.14 0.95 0.32
CA THR A 53 -0.51 1.96 1.17
C THR A 53 -0.85 1.68 2.63
N GLY A 54 0.17 1.64 3.49
CA GLY A 54 0.00 1.57 4.94
C GLY A 54 -0.42 2.93 5.51
N TYR A 55 -0.77 2.96 6.80
CA TYR A 55 -1.19 4.21 7.44
C TYR A 55 -0.07 5.28 7.44
N LEU A 56 1.21 4.89 7.54
CA LEU A 56 2.35 5.80 7.45
C LEU A 56 2.48 6.42 6.05
N GLY A 57 2.23 5.65 5.00
CA GLY A 57 2.20 6.17 3.63
C GLY A 57 1.09 7.20 3.44
N GLU A 58 -0.08 6.99 4.05
CA GLU A 58 -1.18 7.97 4.04
C GLU A 58 -0.78 9.26 4.78
N VAL A 59 -0.14 9.14 5.96
CA VAL A 59 0.39 10.30 6.70
C VAL A 59 1.39 11.08 5.85
N ARG A 60 2.31 10.39 5.18
CA ARG A 60 3.30 11.01 4.30
C ARG A 60 2.62 11.75 3.13
N ARG A 61 1.64 11.14 2.48
CA ARG A 61 0.86 11.79 1.40
C ARG A 61 0.17 13.06 1.87
N ILE A 62 -0.48 13.02 3.05
CA ILE A 62 -1.11 14.21 3.64
C ILE A 62 -0.06 15.30 3.88
N ARG A 63 1.10 14.94 4.43
CA ARG A 63 2.18 15.90 4.67
C ARG A 63 2.73 16.50 3.37
N GLU A 64 3.00 15.69 2.35
CA GLU A 64 3.51 16.15 1.05
C GLU A 64 2.49 17.08 0.36
N SER A 65 1.20 16.72 0.39
CA SER A 65 0.15 17.52 -0.25
C SER A 65 0.01 18.94 0.31
N THR A 66 0.33 19.14 1.59
CA THR A 66 0.27 20.43 2.27
C THR A 66 1.59 21.22 2.19
N GLY A 67 2.53 20.72 1.38
CA GLY A 67 3.88 21.28 1.28
C GLY A 67 4.64 21.16 2.60
N GLY A 68 4.37 20.10 3.38
CA GLY A 68 5.05 19.80 4.65
C GLY A 68 4.47 20.50 5.88
N ARG A 69 3.39 21.27 5.75
CA ARG A 69 2.82 22.09 6.83
C ARG A 69 1.81 21.36 7.71
N ALA A 70 1.29 20.23 7.25
CA ALA A 70 0.36 19.43 8.04
C ALA A 70 1.08 18.47 8.99
N ILE A 71 0.49 18.33 10.17
CA ILE A 71 0.81 17.31 11.17
C ILE A 71 -0.42 16.43 11.31
N VAL A 72 -0.25 15.12 11.14
CA VAL A 72 -1.32 14.15 11.37
C VAL A 72 -1.15 13.58 12.78
N ARG A 73 -2.19 13.69 13.60
CA ARG A 73 -2.28 13.03 14.90
C ARG A 73 -3.31 11.93 14.82
N CYS A 74 -2.97 10.75 15.34
CA CYS A 74 -3.88 9.61 15.39
C CYS A 74 -3.53 8.72 16.58
N ALA A 75 -4.54 8.03 17.11
CA ALA A 75 -4.34 7.04 18.15
C ALA A 75 -5.51 6.07 18.25
N ILE A 76 -5.23 4.90 18.81
CA ILE A 76 -6.24 3.93 19.25
C ILE A 76 -6.68 4.29 20.67
N ILE A 77 -7.99 4.35 20.88
CA ILE A 77 -8.64 4.56 22.17
C ILE A 77 -8.79 3.20 22.84
N ARG A 78 -8.24 3.05 24.04
CA ARG A 78 -8.31 1.79 24.81
C ARG A 78 -9.19 1.95 26.04
N ALA A 79 -9.71 0.84 26.54
CA ALA A 79 -10.51 0.82 27.75
C ALA A 79 -9.74 1.44 28.92
N GLY A 80 -10.38 2.40 29.60
CA GLY A 80 -9.80 3.16 30.70
C GLY A 80 -8.96 4.38 30.30
N ASP A 81 -8.87 4.72 29.01
CA ASP A 81 -8.36 6.03 28.58
C ASP A 81 -9.41 7.13 28.78
N ASP A 82 -8.97 8.34 29.16
CA ASP A 82 -9.83 9.52 29.14
C ASP A 82 -9.89 10.07 27.71
N PHE A 83 -11.07 10.07 27.11
CA PHE A 83 -11.30 10.62 25.78
C PHE A 83 -12.49 11.58 25.80
N GLU A 84 -12.24 12.80 25.35
CA GLU A 84 -13.24 13.85 25.20
C GLU A 84 -13.12 14.47 23.80
N ASN A 85 -14.26 14.67 23.15
CA ASN A 85 -14.36 15.34 21.86
C ASN A 85 -15.35 16.51 21.93
N ASP A 86 -14.91 17.67 21.44
CA ASP A 86 -15.75 18.85 21.31
C ASP A 86 -15.52 19.49 19.94
N PHE A 87 -16.48 19.33 19.03
CA PHE A 87 -16.36 19.85 17.68
C PHE A 87 -16.43 21.38 17.60
N ALA A 88 -16.86 22.07 18.66
CA ALA A 88 -16.91 23.52 18.72
C ALA A 88 -15.63 24.14 19.31
N ALA A 89 -14.75 23.32 19.91
CA ALA A 89 -13.51 23.78 20.50
C ALA A 89 -12.39 23.95 19.46
N ASP A 90 -11.50 24.92 19.69
CA ASP A 90 -10.28 25.12 18.88
C ASP A 90 -9.36 23.89 18.86
N ILE A 91 -9.41 23.10 19.94
CA ILE A 91 -8.73 21.81 20.07
C ILE A 91 -9.82 20.75 20.29
N PRO A 92 -10.26 20.08 19.22
CA PRO A 92 -11.49 19.29 19.27
C PRO A 92 -11.31 17.91 19.91
N ILE A 93 -10.09 17.50 20.25
CA ILE A 93 -9.78 16.19 20.82
C ILE A 93 -8.87 16.34 22.03
N ARG A 94 -9.28 15.74 23.16
CA ARG A 94 -8.43 15.49 24.33
C ARG A 94 -8.40 13.99 24.60
N HIS A 95 -7.25 13.37 24.34
CA HIS A 95 -7.00 11.96 24.63
C HIS A 95 -5.86 11.83 25.64
N ARG A 96 -6.15 11.32 26.83
CA ARG A 96 -5.14 10.98 27.84
C ARG A 96 -5.11 9.47 28.04
N ARG A 97 -3.95 8.88 27.79
CA ARG A 97 -3.72 7.46 28.01
C ARG A 97 -3.59 7.18 29.51
N ASN A 98 -4.15 6.06 29.94
CA ASN A 98 -3.89 5.54 31.27
C ASN A 98 -2.51 4.87 31.33
N LEU A 99 -1.48 5.69 31.56
CA LEU A 99 -0.09 5.24 31.58
C LEU A 99 0.18 4.23 32.70
N GLU A 100 -0.48 4.35 33.84
CA GLU A 100 -0.34 3.41 34.94
C GLU A 100 -0.78 1.99 34.52
N ALA A 101 -1.96 1.89 33.90
CA ALA A 101 -2.44 0.63 33.36
C ALA A 101 -1.54 0.09 32.22
N ASP A 102 -1.00 0.99 31.39
CA ASP A 102 -0.07 0.63 30.31
C ASP A 102 1.24 0.04 30.86
N PHE A 103 1.81 0.59 31.93
CA PHE A 103 3.03 0.07 32.54
C PHE A 103 2.81 -1.26 33.27
N GLN A 104 1.63 -1.49 33.85
CA GLN A 104 1.35 -2.71 34.60
C GLN A 104 1.05 -3.93 33.72
N ARG A 105 0.35 -3.75 32.59
CA ARG A 105 -0.14 -4.86 31.76
C ARG A 105 0.29 -4.79 30.29
N GLY A 106 0.90 -3.68 29.88
CA GLY A 106 1.12 -3.36 28.48
C GLY A 106 -0.13 -2.76 27.84
N ALA A 107 0.04 -1.71 27.05
CA ALA A 107 -1.08 -1.07 26.34
C ALA A 107 -1.84 -2.04 25.42
N GLU A 108 -1.15 -3.04 24.87
CA GLU A 108 -1.73 -4.03 23.96
C GLU A 108 -2.68 -5.03 24.65
N ALA A 109 -2.56 -5.21 25.96
CA ALA A 109 -3.43 -6.08 26.74
C ALA A 109 -4.81 -5.46 27.02
N ARG A 110 -4.97 -4.14 26.82
CA ARG A 110 -6.23 -3.43 27.03
C ARG A 110 -7.12 -3.53 25.80
N GLU A 111 -8.42 -3.67 26.04
CA GLU A 111 -9.42 -3.71 24.98
C GLU A 111 -9.44 -2.41 24.17
N LYS A 112 -9.57 -2.52 22.85
CA LYS A 112 -9.65 -1.38 21.92
C LYS A 112 -11.10 -0.94 21.82
N VAL A 113 -11.38 0.31 22.12
CA VAL A 113 -12.73 0.88 22.16
C VAL A 113 -13.03 1.70 20.91
N GLY A 114 -12.01 2.28 20.29
CA GLY A 114 -12.15 3.02 19.05
C GLY A 114 -10.81 3.55 18.54
N ALA A 115 -10.87 4.41 17.53
CA ALA A 115 -9.71 5.10 16.98
C ALA A 115 -10.08 6.52 16.56
N TRP A 116 -9.09 7.40 16.53
CA TRP A 116 -9.28 8.76 16.02
C TRP A 116 -8.08 9.23 15.21
N ALA A 117 -8.33 10.15 14.29
CA ALA A 117 -7.30 10.89 13.57
C ALA A 117 -7.74 12.34 13.33
N CYS A 118 -6.77 13.24 13.35
CA CYS A 118 -6.95 14.65 13.03
C CYS A 118 -5.75 15.16 12.25
N VAL A 119 -6.01 16.05 11.29
CA VAL A 119 -4.97 16.79 10.59
C VAL A 119 -4.92 18.20 11.16
N ILE A 120 -3.71 18.68 11.42
CA ILE A 120 -3.43 20.02 11.92
C ILE A 120 -2.58 20.72 10.88
N GLU A 121 -3.08 21.81 10.31
CA GLU A 121 -2.37 22.58 9.28
C GLU A 121 -2.14 24.00 9.79
N SER A 122 -0.87 24.42 9.86
CA SER A 122 -0.49 25.76 10.34
C SER A 122 -1.11 26.11 11.72
N GLY A 123 -1.24 25.12 12.61
CA GLY A 123 -1.81 25.28 13.96
C GLY A 123 -3.34 25.19 14.04
N ARG A 124 -4.05 25.14 12.91
CA ARG A 124 -5.51 24.94 12.89
C ARG A 124 -5.85 23.45 12.85
N TRP A 125 -6.75 23.04 13.73
CA TRP A 125 -7.30 21.69 13.73
C TRP A 125 -8.41 21.58 12.68
N HIS A 126 -8.30 20.58 11.81
CA HIS A 126 -9.40 20.19 10.93
C HIS A 126 -10.38 19.31 11.70
N THR A 127 -11.57 19.07 11.12
CA THR A 127 -12.57 18.19 11.74
C THR A 127 -11.97 16.79 11.98
N PRO A 128 -11.94 16.31 13.23
CA PRO A 128 -11.37 15.01 13.54
C PRO A 128 -12.29 13.89 13.04
N ALA A 129 -11.70 12.81 12.56
CA ALA A 129 -12.40 11.55 12.32
C ALA A 129 -12.28 10.68 13.56
N ILE A 130 -13.42 10.29 14.12
CA ILE A 130 -13.52 9.42 15.29
C ILE A 130 -14.40 8.24 14.88
N MET A 131 -13.99 7.03 15.24
CA MET A 131 -14.80 5.83 15.03
C MET A 131 -14.72 4.93 16.24
N SER A 132 -15.87 4.42 16.65
CA SER A 132 -15.99 3.35 17.65
C SER A 132 -15.52 2.02 17.08
N ARG A 133 -15.26 1.06 17.97
CA ARG A 133 -14.97 -0.33 17.61
C ARG A 133 -16.03 -0.91 16.68
N ALA A 134 -17.31 -0.70 16.99
CA ALA A 134 -18.42 -1.24 16.19
C ALA A 134 -18.43 -0.68 14.76
N GLU A 135 -18.18 0.63 14.58
CA GLU A 135 -18.09 1.24 13.25
C GLU A 135 -16.87 0.75 12.46
N LEU A 136 -15.75 0.51 13.15
CA LEU A 136 -14.54 -0.03 12.53
C LEU A 136 -14.72 -1.49 12.11
N GLU A 137 -15.41 -2.29 12.91
CA GLU A 137 -15.77 -3.67 12.58
C GLU A 137 -16.74 -3.72 11.40
N GLN A 138 -17.78 -2.87 11.36
CA GLN A 138 -18.68 -2.74 10.20
C GLN A 138 -17.93 -2.31 8.93
N HIS A 139 -17.00 -1.36 9.05
CA HIS A 139 -16.16 -0.97 7.92
C HIS A 139 -15.27 -2.12 7.44
N ALA A 140 -14.72 -2.91 8.35
CA ALA A 140 -13.97 -4.10 8.01
C ALA A 140 -14.84 -5.11 7.26
N GLU A 141 -16.07 -5.37 7.69
CA GLU A 141 -16.99 -6.29 7.02
C GLU A 141 -17.35 -5.82 5.60
N GLN A 142 -17.59 -4.52 5.42
CA GLN A 142 -18.00 -3.97 4.13
C GLN A 142 -16.84 -3.91 3.12
N TYR A 143 -15.62 -3.58 3.57
CA TYR A 143 -14.49 -3.28 2.67
C TYR A 143 -13.36 -4.32 2.71
N SER A 144 -13.31 -5.21 3.70
CA SER A 144 -12.32 -6.28 3.75
C SER A 144 -12.71 -7.41 2.80
N LYS A 145 -12.20 -7.31 1.57
CA LYS A 145 -12.31 -8.40 0.58
C LYS A 145 -11.38 -9.58 0.92
N ALA A 146 -10.49 -9.46 1.91
CA ALA A 146 -9.46 -10.44 2.24
C ALA A 146 -9.98 -11.65 3.04
N PRO A 147 -9.56 -12.91 2.73
CA PRO A 147 -9.74 -14.03 3.62
C PRO A 147 -9.26 -13.70 5.02
N ALA A 148 -10.01 -14.15 6.03
CA ALA A 148 -9.74 -13.91 7.43
C ALA A 148 -8.26 -14.09 7.85
N HIS A 149 -7.56 -15.09 7.30
CA HIS A 149 -6.16 -15.39 7.66
C HIS A 149 -5.12 -14.45 7.01
N LEU A 150 -5.48 -13.75 5.93
CA LEU A 150 -4.64 -12.74 5.27
C LEU A 150 -5.08 -11.31 5.62
N SER A 151 -6.23 -11.15 6.26
CA SER A 151 -6.78 -9.85 6.59
C SER A 151 -5.90 -9.12 7.61
N ILE A 152 -5.47 -7.91 7.24
CA ILE A 152 -4.69 -7.02 8.11
C ILE A 152 -5.43 -6.74 9.43
N TRP A 153 -6.76 -6.75 9.41
CA TRP A 153 -7.61 -6.61 10.58
C TRP A 153 -7.41 -7.69 11.65
N LYS A 154 -6.82 -8.84 11.31
CA LYS A 154 -6.45 -9.88 12.28
C LYS A 154 -4.97 -9.89 12.63
N LYS A 155 -4.08 -9.63 11.66
CA LYS A 155 -2.63 -9.65 11.87
C LYS A 155 -2.12 -8.41 12.59
N ASP A 156 -2.61 -7.25 12.18
CA ASP A 156 -2.27 -5.95 12.75
C ASP A 156 -3.51 -5.04 12.75
N PRO A 157 -4.44 -5.30 13.69
CA PRO A 157 -5.67 -4.51 13.84
C PRO A 157 -5.40 -3.02 14.09
N ASP A 158 -4.29 -2.66 14.75
CA ASP A 158 -4.00 -1.27 15.10
C ASP A 158 -3.70 -0.46 13.83
N SER A 159 -2.81 -0.97 12.98
CA SER A 159 -2.54 -0.34 11.67
C SER A 159 -3.79 -0.26 10.80
N ALA A 160 -4.67 -1.27 10.84
CA ALA A 160 -5.93 -1.26 10.08
C ALA A 160 -6.88 -0.15 10.56
N TRP A 161 -7.10 -0.05 11.88
CA TRP A 161 -7.96 0.96 12.48
C TRP A 161 -7.42 2.37 12.21
N LEU A 162 -6.11 2.58 12.41
CA LEU A 162 -5.46 3.86 12.13
C LEU A 162 -5.58 4.26 10.66
N LYS A 163 -5.34 3.32 9.73
CA LYS A 163 -5.49 3.57 8.29
C LYS A 163 -6.91 4.05 7.96
N THR A 164 -7.94 3.44 8.53
CA THR A 164 -9.34 3.81 8.28
C THR A 164 -9.64 5.22 8.77
N VAL A 165 -9.28 5.58 10.01
CA VAL A 165 -9.55 6.92 10.54
C VAL A 165 -8.72 8.00 9.86
N ILE A 166 -7.46 7.71 9.50
CA ILE A 166 -6.60 8.64 8.75
C ILE A 166 -7.19 8.92 7.38
N ARG A 167 -7.64 7.90 6.63
CA ARG A 167 -8.30 8.08 5.34
C ARG A 167 -9.55 8.94 5.45
N ARG A 168 -10.35 8.73 6.50
CA ARG A 168 -11.56 9.54 6.75
C ARG A 168 -11.22 10.99 7.08
N ALA A 169 -10.19 11.23 7.89
CA ALA A 169 -9.69 12.57 8.18
C ALA A 169 -9.11 13.25 6.91
N ALA A 170 -8.38 12.51 6.08
CA ALA A 170 -7.79 13.03 4.85
C ALA A 170 -8.85 13.55 3.86
N LYS A 171 -9.97 12.83 3.71
CA LYS A 171 -11.10 13.25 2.86
C LYS A 171 -11.64 14.64 3.21
N LEU A 172 -11.63 14.99 4.50
CA LEU A 172 -12.16 16.26 4.99
C LEU A 172 -11.21 17.43 4.76
N VAL A 173 -9.90 17.17 4.69
CA VAL A 173 -8.89 18.21 4.51
C VAL A 173 -8.73 18.56 3.03
N ARG A 174 -8.67 17.55 2.16
CA ARG A 174 -8.67 17.72 0.70
C ARG A 174 -9.35 16.51 0.09
N GLY A 175 -10.50 16.74 -0.57
CA GLY A 175 -11.30 15.68 -1.21
C GLY A 175 -10.53 14.84 -2.22
N ASP A 176 -9.46 15.40 -2.79
CA ASP A 176 -8.74 14.86 -3.95
C ASP A 176 -7.56 13.93 -3.58
N LEU A 177 -7.18 13.85 -2.29
CA LEU A 177 -5.98 13.10 -1.86
C LEU A 177 -6.22 11.62 -1.64
N VAL A 178 -7.47 11.19 -1.54
CA VAL A 178 -7.78 9.76 -1.48
C VAL A 178 -7.68 9.21 -2.88
N ARG A 179 -6.44 8.92 -3.30
CA ARG A 179 -6.19 8.07 -4.45
C ARG A 179 -6.84 6.72 -4.20
N ASP A 180 -7.77 6.36 -5.06
CA ASP A 180 -8.31 5.01 -5.06
C ASP A 180 -7.23 4.08 -5.61
N GLU A 181 -6.62 3.32 -4.70
CA GLU A 181 -5.56 2.37 -5.02
C GLU A 181 -6.03 1.33 -6.05
N ASP A 182 -7.31 0.95 -6.01
CA ASP A 182 -7.88 0.00 -6.97
C ASP A 182 -7.96 0.65 -8.37
N GLU A 183 -8.21 1.95 -8.47
CA GLU A 183 -8.24 2.68 -9.74
C GLU A 183 -6.84 2.94 -10.29
N ASP A 184 -5.90 3.38 -9.44
CA ASP A 184 -4.50 3.60 -9.82
C ASP A 184 -3.86 2.31 -10.36
N GLN A 185 -4.14 1.17 -9.69
CA GLN A 185 -3.65 -0.14 -10.11
C GLN A 185 -4.24 -0.56 -11.46
N LYS A 186 -5.54 -0.34 -11.69
CA LYS A 186 -6.18 -0.61 -13.00
C LYS A 186 -5.62 0.26 -14.10
N ALA A 187 -5.39 1.54 -13.83
CA ALA A 187 -4.79 2.47 -14.78
C ALA A 187 -3.36 2.04 -15.14
N ALA A 188 -2.57 1.60 -14.16
CA ALA A 188 -1.23 1.06 -14.38
C ALA A 188 -1.24 -0.25 -15.20
N GLU A 189 -2.18 -1.16 -14.93
CA GLU A 189 -2.35 -2.38 -15.74
C GLU A 189 -2.75 -2.06 -17.18
N LEU A 190 -3.68 -1.13 -17.39
CA LEU A 190 -4.11 -0.70 -18.72
C LEU A 190 -2.95 -0.11 -19.51
N GLU A 191 -2.18 0.79 -18.90
CA GLU A 191 -1.01 1.39 -19.54
C GLU A 191 0.06 0.35 -19.89
N LEU A 192 0.31 -0.61 -19.00
CA LEU A 192 1.22 -1.71 -19.29
C LEU A 192 0.72 -2.55 -20.47
N ASN A 193 -0.57 -2.87 -20.49
CA ASN A 193 -1.16 -3.64 -21.56
C ASN A 193 -1.08 -2.89 -22.91
N GLU A 194 -1.35 -1.58 -22.92
CA GLU A 194 -1.16 -0.74 -24.10
C GLU A 194 0.31 -0.71 -24.56
N ARG A 195 1.27 -0.58 -23.64
CA ARG A 195 2.70 -0.58 -23.97
C ARG A 195 3.17 -1.91 -24.55
N LEU A 196 2.68 -3.02 -24.00
CA LEU A 196 2.99 -4.37 -24.49
C LEU A 196 2.29 -4.68 -25.82
N SER A 197 1.13 -4.07 -26.08
CA SER A 197 0.39 -4.24 -27.33
C SER A 197 0.87 -3.32 -28.46
N ARG A 198 1.69 -2.29 -28.16
CA ARG A 198 2.28 -1.42 -29.17
C ARG A 198 3.30 -2.22 -29.98
N PRO A 199 3.26 -2.18 -31.33
CA PRO A 199 4.31 -2.78 -32.12
C PRO A 199 5.64 -2.14 -31.74
N ALA A 200 6.69 -2.96 -31.62
CA ALA A 200 8.03 -2.47 -31.34
C ALA A 200 8.35 -1.30 -32.29
N ARG A 201 8.79 -0.17 -31.72
CA ARG A 201 9.24 0.96 -32.54
C ARG A 201 10.29 0.38 -33.50
N PRO A 202 10.12 0.51 -34.84
CA PRO A 202 11.14 0.03 -35.75
C PRO A 202 12.47 0.68 -35.35
N PRO A 203 13.59 -0.08 -35.42
CA PRO A 203 14.89 0.44 -35.03
C PRO A 203 15.12 1.78 -35.74
N HIS A 204 15.58 2.77 -34.97
CA HIS A 204 15.81 4.11 -35.48
C HIS A 204 16.90 4.08 -36.54
N GLY A 205 16.48 4.25 -37.80
CA GLY A 205 17.37 4.43 -38.95
C GLY A 205 17.93 3.13 -39.53
N PRO A 206 18.42 3.18 -40.79
CA PRO A 206 18.99 2.03 -41.48
C PRO A 206 20.19 1.41 -40.74
N GLU A 207 20.93 2.21 -39.96
CA GLU A 207 22.14 1.80 -39.23
C GLU A 207 21.87 0.75 -38.14
N ALA A 208 20.77 0.89 -37.39
CA ALA A 208 20.38 -0.06 -36.34
C ALA A 208 19.79 -1.38 -36.90
N ALA A 209 19.27 -1.36 -38.13
CA ALA A 209 18.88 -2.59 -38.83
C ALA A 209 20.10 -3.39 -39.29
N TYR A 210 21.17 -2.72 -39.73
CA TYR A 210 22.43 -3.38 -40.11
C TYR A 210 23.15 -4.01 -38.92
N GLU A 211 23.15 -3.37 -37.75
CA GLU A 211 23.72 -3.99 -36.53
C GLU A 211 22.95 -5.23 -36.08
N ALA A 212 21.61 -5.18 -36.08
CA ALA A 212 20.80 -6.33 -35.69
C ALA A 212 20.97 -7.53 -36.64
N VAL A 213 21.07 -7.27 -37.96
CA VAL A 213 21.35 -8.32 -38.96
C VAL A 213 22.77 -8.84 -38.81
N ALA A 214 23.78 -7.98 -38.62
CA ALA A 214 25.17 -8.40 -38.45
C ALA A 214 25.38 -9.26 -37.19
N VAL A 215 24.70 -8.92 -36.09
CA VAL A 215 24.73 -9.73 -34.86
C VAL A 215 24.04 -11.09 -35.07
N ALA A 216 22.91 -11.12 -35.79
CA ALA A 216 22.24 -12.38 -36.10
C ALA A 216 23.07 -13.30 -37.01
N THR A 217 23.75 -12.74 -38.02
CA THR A 217 24.62 -13.50 -38.92
C THR A 217 25.87 -14.02 -38.21
N ALA A 218 26.50 -13.21 -37.35
CA ALA A 218 27.68 -13.62 -36.58
C ALA A 218 27.37 -14.75 -35.56
N VAL A 219 26.14 -14.77 -35.02
CA VAL A 219 25.69 -15.86 -34.15
C VAL A 219 25.45 -17.14 -34.96
N TYR A 220 24.93 -17.04 -36.18
CA TYR A 220 24.70 -18.20 -37.03
C TYR A 220 26.01 -18.84 -37.53
N ASP A 221 26.96 -18.04 -38.01
CA ASP A 221 28.28 -18.52 -38.47
C ASP A 221 29.12 -19.13 -37.33
N GLY A 222 28.92 -18.65 -36.09
CA GLY A 222 29.58 -19.20 -34.90
C GLY A 222 29.02 -20.55 -34.43
N GLN A 223 27.79 -20.91 -34.83
CA GLN A 223 27.20 -22.22 -34.52
C GLN A 223 27.59 -23.29 -35.55
N GLU A 224 27.77 -22.94 -36.82
CA GLU A 224 28.23 -23.89 -37.85
C GLU A 224 29.69 -24.33 -37.61
N GLN A 225 30.56 -23.43 -37.13
CA GLN A 225 31.96 -23.78 -36.84
C GLN A 225 32.13 -24.69 -35.62
N GLN A 226 31.18 -24.70 -34.66
CA GLN A 226 31.21 -25.63 -33.52
C GLN A 226 30.65 -27.02 -33.86
N GLU A 227 29.87 -27.16 -34.93
CA GLU A 227 29.39 -28.47 -35.40
C GLU A 227 30.41 -29.18 -36.30
N GLU A 228 31.25 -28.44 -37.04
CA GLU A 228 32.31 -29.03 -37.87
C GLU A 228 33.56 -29.49 -37.08
N GLU A 229 33.87 -28.90 -35.92
CA GLU A 229 35.01 -29.33 -35.08
C GLU A 229 34.74 -30.57 -34.20
N ASN A 230 33.51 -31.10 -34.20
CA ASN A 230 33.09 -32.19 -33.31
C ASN A 230 32.69 -33.49 -34.05
N THR A 231 33.09 -33.65 -35.32
CA THR A 231 32.96 -34.87 -36.14
C THR A 231 34.33 -35.42 -36.52
#